data_AF-A0A1G8GY04-F1
#
_entry.id   AF-A0A1G8GY04-F1
#
_cell.length_a   1.000
_cell.length_b   1.000
_cell.length_c   1.000
_cell.angle_alpha   90.00
_cell.angle_beta   90.00
_cell.angle_gamma   90.00
#
_symmetry.space_group_name_H-M   'P 1'
#
loop_
_entity.id
_entity.type
_entity.pdbx_description
1 polymer ?
#
loop_
_entity_poly.entity_id
_entity_poly.type
_entity_poly.pdbx_seq_one_letter_code
_entity_poly.pdbx_strand_id
1 'polypeptide(L)'
;MKPLTLNLTVTGGTSILGIVFKLFKKGSTVPIIEMTKDASFSHEFNLEDNTEYDLYIIGSNPIADDRRTVIKLECDNFTFDPTSDRNPVTRTGKAYLVTYSFNTN
;
A
#
# COMPACT_ATOMS: atom_id res chain seq x y z
N MET A 1 2.92 -20.01 3.12
CA MET A 1 2.31 -18.80 2.51
C MET A 1 1.79 -17.93 3.63
N LYS A 2 2.08 -16.63 3.57
CA LYS A 2 1.73 -15.65 4.60
C LYS A 2 0.74 -14.62 4.05
N PRO A 3 -0.41 -14.41 4.71
CA PRO A 3 -1.36 -13.40 4.29
C PRO A 3 -0.87 -12.00 4.65
N LEU A 4 -1.11 -11.06 3.75
CA LEU A 4 -0.98 -9.62 3.97
C LEU A 4 -2.24 -8.96 3.42
N THR A 5 -2.88 -8.10 4.19
CA THR A 5 -4.05 -7.33 3.73
C THR A 5 -3.70 -5.85 3.64
N LEU A 6 -3.79 -5.28 2.44
CA LEU A 6 -3.75 -3.84 2.21
C LEU A 6 -5.16 -3.27 2.34
N ASN A 7 -5.38 -2.50 3.39
CA ASN A 7 -6.59 -1.74 3.60
C ASN A 7 -6.33 -0.26 3.30
N LEU A 8 -7.07 0.28 2.34
CA LEU A 8 -6.98 1.68 1.95
C LEU A 8 -8.36 2.33 2.06
N THR A 9 -8.44 3.39 2.86
CA THR A 9 -9.66 4.16 3.08
C THR A 9 -9.48 5.59 2.56
N VAL A 10 -10.30 5.96 1.57
CA VAL A 10 -10.36 7.30 1.00
C VAL A 10 -11.54 8.07 1.62
N THR A 11 -11.28 9.27 2.12
CA THR A 11 -12.30 10.21 2.66
C THR A 11 -12.41 11.42 1.73
N GLY A 12 -13.63 11.94 1.56
CA GLY A 12 -13.90 13.11 0.71
C GLY A 12 -14.18 12.77 -0.77
N GLY A 13 -14.38 11.49 -1.12
CA GLY A 13 -14.73 11.05 -2.48
C GLY A 13 -13.82 9.94 -3.00
N THR A 14 -13.51 9.97 -4.30
CA THR A 14 -12.62 9.02 -5.00
C THR A 14 -11.31 9.68 -5.41
N SER A 15 -10.25 8.88 -5.60
CA SER A 15 -9.00 9.37 -6.16
C SER A 15 -9.24 9.89 -7.58
N ILE A 16 -8.61 11.01 -7.93
CA ILE A 16 -8.72 11.65 -9.25
C ILE A 16 -7.93 10.87 -10.31
N LEU A 17 -6.74 10.41 -9.93
CA LEU A 17 -5.77 9.74 -10.81
C LEU A 17 -5.76 8.21 -10.62
N GLY A 18 -6.70 7.67 -9.84
CA GLY A 18 -6.65 6.31 -9.35
C GLY A 18 -5.58 6.11 -8.28
N ILE A 19 -5.54 4.90 -7.73
CA ILE A 19 -4.61 4.47 -6.71
C ILE A 19 -3.96 3.21 -7.22
N VAL A 20 -2.69 3.33 -7.56
CA VAL A 20 -1.89 2.24 -8.10
C VAL A 20 -1.11 1.63 -6.95
N PHE A 21 -1.17 0.32 -6.80
CA PHE A 21 -0.27 -0.41 -5.92
C PHE A 21 0.49 -1.47 -6.69
N LYS A 22 1.78 -1.58 -6.39
CA LYS A 22 2.70 -2.53 -7.02
C LYS A 22 3.50 -3.25 -5.95
N LEU A 23 3.46 -4.58 -5.99
CA LEU A 23 4.23 -5.44 -5.10
C LEU A 23 5.35 -6.11 -5.89
N PHE A 24 6.57 -6.02 -5.37
CA PHE A 24 7.76 -6.62 -5.94
C PHE A 24 8.37 -7.58 -4.93
N LYS A 25 8.87 -8.73 -5.39
CA LYS A 25 9.86 -9.50 -4.63
C LYS A 25 11.19 -8.73 -4.69
N LYS A 26 11.87 -8.56 -3.56
CA LYS A 26 13.07 -7.73 -3.47
C LYS A 26 14.13 -8.18 -4.49
N GLY A 27 14.71 -7.20 -5.19
CA GLY A 27 15.66 -7.44 -6.30
C GLY A 27 15.02 -7.73 -7.65
N SER A 28 13.69 -7.89 -7.74
CA SER A 28 12.96 -7.97 -9.01
C SER A 28 12.68 -6.58 -9.58
N THR A 29 12.77 -6.44 -10.90
CA THR A 29 12.31 -5.26 -11.64
C THR A 29 10.88 -5.40 -12.17
N VAL A 30 10.30 -6.60 -12.06
CA VAL A 30 8.94 -6.91 -12.51
C VAL A 30 8.04 -7.08 -11.29
N PRO A 31 6.90 -6.36 -11.22
CA PRO A 31 5.97 -6.53 -10.12
C PRO A 31 5.27 -7.89 -10.24
N ILE A 32 5.08 -8.56 -9.10
CA ILE A 32 4.26 -9.77 -9.04
C ILE A 32 2.77 -9.42 -9.05
N ILE A 33 2.42 -8.22 -8.56
CA ILE A 33 1.07 -7.67 -8.59
C ILE A 33 1.17 -6.19 -8.95
N GLU A 34 0.33 -5.75 -9.89
CA GLU A 34 0.11 -4.36 -10.24
C GLU A 34 -1.39 -4.15 -10.49
N MET A 35 -2.01 -3.26 -9.73
CA MET A 35 -3.44 -2.97 -9.83
C MET A 35 -3.74 -1.49 -9.59
N THR A 36 -4.85 -1.05 -10.17
CA THR A 36 -5.39 0.30 -9.97
C THR A 36 -6.81 0.23 -9.40
N LYS A 37 -7.11 1.08 -8.42
CA LYS A 37 -8.43 1.25 -7.79
C LYS A 37 -8.72 2.73 -7.57
N ASP A 38 -9.99 3.13 -7.62
CA ASP A 38 -10.33 4.56 -7.57
C ASP A 38 -10.97 5.00 -6.24
N ALA A 39 -11.40 4.04 -5.41
CA ALA A 39 -12.08 4.29 -4.13
C ALA A 39 -11.43 3.47 -3.01
N SER A 40 -12.00 3.53 -1.80
CA SER A 40 -11.60 2.65 -0.70
C SER A 40 -11.65 1.18 -1.08
N PHE A 41 -10.66 0.39 -0.67
CA PHE A 41 -10.59 -1.03 -0.97
C PHE A 41 -9.82 -1.80 0.11
N SER A 42 -10.02 -3.12 0.09
CA SER A 42 -9.17 -4.09 0.77
C SER A 42 -8.65 -5.10 -0.27
N HIS A 43 -7.38 -5.45 -0.19
CA HIS A 43 -6.75 -6.43 -1.08
C HIS A 43 -5.85 -7.36 -0.30
N GLU A 44 -6.04 -8.66 -0.48
CA GLU A 44 -5.24 -9.70 0.16
C GLU A 44 -4.14 -10.19 -0.78
N PHE A 45 -2.93 -10.33 -0.24
CA PHE A 45 -1.78 -10.96 -0.88
C PHE A 45 -1.47 -12.28 -0.18
N ASN A 46 -1.14 -13.30 -0.98
CA ASN A 46 -0.64 -14.57 -0.48
C ASN A 46 0.85 -14.66 -0.80
N LEU A 47 1.70 -14.40 0.20
CA LEU A 47 3.15 -14.23 0.02
C LEU A 47 3.93 -15.49 0.38
N GLU A 48 5.12 -15.63 -0.17
CA GLU A 48 6.06 -16.69 0.22
C GLU A 48 6.62 -16.41 1.62
N ASP A 49 6.91 -17.48 2.36
CA ASP A 49 7.48 -17.40 3.71
C ASP A 49 8.96 -16.98 3.62
N ASN A 50 9.50 -16.33 4.66
CA ASN A 50 10.89 -15.87 4.73
C ASN A 50 11.38 -15.11 3.47
N THR A 51 10.51 -14.30 2.86
CA THR A 51 10.81 -13.58 1.61
C THR A 51 10.65 -12.08 1.80
N GLU A 52 11.55 -11.31 1.19
CA GLU A 52 11.50 -9.86 1.21
C GLU A 52 10.70 -9.29 0.03
N TYR A 53 9.89 -8.28 0.33
CA TYR A 53 9.05 -7.59 -0.64
C TYR A 53 9.13 -6.07 -0.50
N ASP A 54 8.92 -5.39 -1.62
CA ASP A 54 8.73 -3.95 -1.69
C ASP A 54 7.33 -3.65 -2.25
N LEU A 55 6.53 -2.89 -1.50
CA LEU A 55 5.19 -2.44 -1.87
C LEU A 55 5.18 -0.92 -2.06
N TYR A 56 4.85 -0.50 -3.27
CA TYR A 56 4.69 0.90 -3.63
C TYR A 56 3.21 1.21 -3.81
N ILE A 57 2.71 2.28 -3.18
CA ILE A 57 1.34 2.75 -3.32
C ILE A 57 1.38 4.22 -3.72
N ILE A 58 0.89 4.51 -4.92
CA ILE A 58 0.86 5.83 -5.51
C ILE A 58 -0.59 6.21 -5.74
N GLY A 59 -0.97 7.43 -5.38
CA GLY A 59 -2.32 7.89 -5.65
C GLY A 59 -2.51 9.38 -5.45
N SER A 60 -3.76 9.79 -5.59
CA SER A 60 -4.20 11.16 -5.35
C SER A 60 -5.35 11.17 -4.35
N ASN A 61 -5.40 12.18 -3.50
CA ASN A 61 -6.58 12.38 -2.67
C ASN A 61 -7.70 13.04 -3.50
N PRO A 62 -8.97 12.86 -3.10
CA PRO A 62 -10.12 13.52 -3.74
C PRO A 62 -10.00 15.05 -3.73
N ILE A 63 -10.77 15.74 -4.57
CA ILE A 63 -10.93 17.21 -4.48
C ILE A 63 -12.00 17.53 -3.44
N ALA A 64 -11.62 17.50 -2.15
CA ALA A 64 -12.47 17.90 -1.03
C ALA A 64 -11.65 18.58 0.08
N ASP A 65 -12.33 19.27 0.99
CA ASP A 65 -11.70 19.98 2.13
C ASP A 65 -11.21 19.00 3.21
N ASP A 66 -11.93 17.90 3.43
CA ASP A 66 -11.60 16.84 4.39
C ASP A 66 -10.83 15.66 3.75
N ARG A 67 -10.30 15.88 2.54
CA ARG A 67 -9.64 14.83 1.75
C ARG A 67 -8.50 14.17 2.53
N ARG A 68 -8.56 12.86 2.63
CA ARG A 68 -7.45 12.06 3.16
C ARG A 68 -7.54 10.62 2.70
N THR A 69 -6.38 9.99 2.64
CA THR A 69 -6.25 8.54 2.44
C THR A 69 -5.52 7.95 3.62
N VAL A 70 -6.12 6.93 4.24
CA VAL A 70 -5.48 6.12 5.28
C VAL A 70 -5.09 4.79 4.66
N ILE A 71 -3.83 4.40 4.85
CA ILE A 71 -3.26 3.16 4.32
C ILE A 71 -2.79 2.34 5.52
N LYS A 72 -3.22 1.08 5.56
CA LYS A 72 -2.86 0.14 6.61
C LYS A 72 -2.55 -1.23 6.00
N LEU A 73 -1.42 -1.79 6.41
CA LEU A 73 -1.08 -3.18 6.18
C LEU A 73 -1.41 -4.00 7.43
N GLU A 74 -2.16 -5.08 7.24
CA GLU A 74 -2.45 -6.06 8.28
C GLU A 74 -1.75 -7.37 7.94
N CYS A 75 -0.85 -7.79 8.80
CA CYS A 75 -0.03 -9.00 8.63
C CYS A 75 0.44 -9.48 10.00
N ASP A 76 0.62 -10.78 10.14
CA ASP A 76 1.14 -11.39 11.35
C ASP A 76 2.65 -11.64 11.22
N ASN A 77 3.41 -11.10 12.18
CA ASN A 77 4.85 -11.33 12.34
C ASN A 77 5.73 -10.89 11.17
N PHE A 78 5.38 -9.85 10.42
CA PHE A 78 6.30 -9.27 9.42
C PHE A 78 7.27 -8.29 10.08
N THR A 79 8.49 -8.22 9.56
CA THR A 79 9.47 -7.21 9.96
C THR A 79 9.54 -6.14 8.88
N PHE A 80 9.19 -4.90 9.23
CA PHE A 80 9.31 -3.75 8.33
C PHE A 80 10.71 -3.15 8.39
N ASP A 81 11.24 -2.77 7.23
CA ASP A 81 12.46 -1.98 7.13
C ASP A 81 12.23 -0.59 7.75
N PRO A 82 13.18 -0.05 8.55
CA PRO A 82 13.07 1.29 9.14
C PRO A 82 12.87 2.43 8.14
N THR A 83 13.23 2.26 6.87
CA THR A 83 12.98 3.26 5.82
C THR A 83 11.56 3.23 5.27
N SER A 84 10.75 2.24 5.66
CA SER A 84 9.34 2.18 5.29
C SER A 84 8.57 3.36 5.87
N ASP A 85 7.49 3.73 5.19
CA ASP A 85 6.48 4.58 5.79
C ASP A 85 5.87 3.94 7.05
N ARG A 86 5.31 4.79 7.90
CA ARG A 86 4.58 4.31 9.08
C ARG A 86 3.41 3.41 8.66
N ASN A 87 3.11 2.42 9.46
CA ASN A 87 1.92 1.58 9.28
C ASN A 87 1.06 1.62 10.56
N PRO A 88 -0.17 2.18 10.52
CA PRO A 88 -0.80 2.85 9.39
C PRO A 88 -0.19 4.23 9.08
N VAL A 89 -0.45 4.75 7.87
CA VAL A 89 -0.13 6.12 7.46
C VAL A 89 -1.36 6.86 6.94
N THR A 90 -1.41 8.17 7.20
CA THR A 90 -2.44 9.08 6.66
C THR A 90 -1.80 10.10 5.71
N ARG A 91 -2.44 10.33 4.56
CA ARG A 91 -2.01 11.29 3.54
C ARG A 91 -3.11 12.30 3.24
N THR A 92 -2.82 13.59 3.31
CA THR A 92 -3.78 14.72 3.15
C THR A 92 -3.45 15.68 2.00
N GLY A 93 -2.33 15.48 1.29
CA GLY A 93 -1.90 16.29 0.15
C GLY A 93 -2.65 15.97 -1.16
N LYS A 94 -2.30 16.61 -2.28
CA LYS A 94 -2.93 16.31 -3.60
C LYS A 94 -2.59 14.91 -4.09
N ALA A 95 -1.31 14.55 -4.00
CA ALA A 95 -0.77 13.26 -4.39
C ALA A 95 0.05 12.67 -3.25
N TYR A 96 0.27 11.36 -3.29
CA TYR A 96 1.11 10.66 -2.34
C TYR A 96 1.85 9.49 -2.98
N LEU A 97 3.00 9.20 -2.38
CA LEU A 97 3.72 7.95 -2.49
C LEU A 97 3.82 7.37 -1.07
N VAL A 98 3.57 6.08 -0.96
CA VAL A 98 3.78 5.29 0.25
C VAL A 98 4.60 4.07 -0.11
N THR A 99 5.64 3.81 0.67
CA THR A 99 6.59 2.70 0.44
C THR A 99 6.71 1.83 1.67
N TYR A 100 6.55 0.53 1.49
CA TYR A 100 6.81 -0.48 2.51
C TYR A 100 7.81 -1.50 1.98
N SER A 101 8.90 -1.71 2.72
CA SER A 101 9.82 -2.82 2.52
C SER A 101 9.73 -3.73 3.74
N PHE A 102 9.50 -5.03 3.54
CA PHE A 102 9.28 -5.95 4.65
C PHE A 102 9.70 -7.38 4.34
N ASN A 103 10.01 -8.15 5.39
CA ASN A 103 10.25 -9.59 5.35
C ASN A 103 9.05 -10.33 5.98
N THR A 104 8.62 -11.41 5.36
CA THR A 104 7.45 -12.19 5.79
C THR A 104 7.68 -13.14 6.97
N ASN A 105 8.94 -13.28 7.44
CA ASN A 105 9.41 -14.20 8.51
C ASN A 105 8.64 -15.53 8.52
#